data_AF-A0ABD7L723-F1
#
_entry.id   AF-A0ABD7L723-F1
#
_cell.length_a   1.000
_cell.length_b   1.000
_cell.length_c   1.000
_cell.angle_alpha   90.00
_cell.angle_beta   90.00
_cell.angle_gamma   90.00
#
_symmetry.space_group_name_H-M   'P 1'
#
loop_
_entity.id
_entity.type
_entity.pdbx_description
1 polymer ?
#
loop_
_entity_poly.entity_id
_entity_poly.type
_entity_poly.pdbx_seq_one_letter_code
_entity_poly.pdbx_strand_id
1 'polypeptide(L)'
;MKTVIRNLTTACLFAASGAAFATAAPQEGVAASASSQRTHLPPGIAWQQGDVDDAFALAKRTGKPLLLYWGAVWCLSCNQVKSTIFSQQAFKTRSSLFVPVYLDGDTESAQKLGERFKVHGYPTMILFRPDGTEVTRLPGEADLDRYMQALSLGMTAAHPVRQTLASALKDGASPTADEWRLLADYSWDTDGALPVPADRVAQTLQTLSQRARAAGAKAEAARFALKAAVVAASDDPPQAGALDKSALADAWRAVLPDRALSRADSDVLVTAPARVVAYLGSSDAQRAKLRGAYDAALARLSADTTLSSIDRLMALHGRVLLARGKARSGAPLDAPALVDTVRRQIAASVQGAANPYERQALVSEGADTLTDAGLFDESDALLKAELPRSSTPYYFMSGLAANAKARGDKAAALDWYRKAYDTATGPATKLRWGATYFANAVQLAPEDSARIEGIAASVLAQAGRTRDAFYGANLRALTKVVAQLNRWRSGGAHDASVRTVVRQFDEVCGKLPAGDPQAAACAKLIQPVKT
;
A
#
# COMPACT_ATOMS: atom_id res chain seq x y z
N MET A 1 0.40 4.73 5.38
CA MET A 1 1.27 4.29 6.50
C MET A 1 0.58 4.52 7.84
N LYS A 2 0.15 3.45 8.51
CA LYS A 2 -0.19 3.37 9.95
C LYS A 2 -0.53 1.91 10.23
N THR A 3 0.43 1.05 10.56
CA THR A 3 0.21 -0.19 11.34
C THR A 3 1.52 -0.66 11.99
N VAL A 4 1.67 -0.36 13.27
CA VAL A 4 2.76 -0.80 14.16
C VAL A 4 2.64 -2.30 14.47
N ILE A 5 3.77 -3.01 14.39
CA ILE A 5 3.99 -4.46 14.56
C ILE A 5 4.75 -4.73 15.86
N ARG A 6 4.60 -5.94 16.43
CA ARG A 6 5.55 -6.53 17.39
C ARG A 6 5.84 -8.00 17.05
N ASN A 7 7.12 -8.37 17.22
CA ASN A 7 7.83 -9.55 16.70
C ASN A 7 7.56 -10.89 17.41
N LEU A 8 7.82 -12.01 16.72
CA LEU A 8 8.15 -13.33 17.31
C LEU A 8 9.26 -14.03 16.50
N THR A 9 10.18 -14.66 17.22
CA THR A 9 11.44 -15.31 16.81
C THR A 9 11.31 -16.83 16.58
N THR A 10 12.31 -17.35 15.89
CA THR A 10 12.53 -18.62 15.15
C THR A 10 12.87 -19.88 15.97
N ALA A 11 12.50 -21.08 15.46
CA ALA A 11 13.32 -22.33 15.31
C ALA A 11 12.39 -23.54 15.00
N CYS A 12 12.40 -24.11 13.77
CA CYS A 12 13.19 -25.26 13.28
C CYS A 12 12.93 -26.62 13.97
N LEU A 13 12.34 -27.60 13.26
CA LEU A 13 12.95 -28.90 12.89
C LEU A 13 11.99 -29.83 12.10
N PHE A 14 12.62 -30.72 11.35
CA PHE A 14 12.17 -31.63 10.28
C PHE A 14 11.19 -32.74 10.70
N ALA A 15 10.35 -33.20 9.76
CA ALA A 15 10.20 -34.62 9.42
C ALA A 15 9.41 -34.82 8.12
N ALA A 16 9.82 -35.82 7.36
CA ALA A 16 9.42 -36.13 6.00
C ALA A 16 8.35 -37.23 5.92
N SER A 17 7.83 -37.39 4.68
CA SER A 17 7.37 -38.64 4.05
C SER A 17 5.89 -38.98 4.12
N GLY A 18 5.32 -39.24 2.94
CA GLY A 18 4.05 -39.96 2.78
C GLY A 18 3.25 -39.57 1.54
N ALA A 19 3.79 -39.79 0.34
CA ALA A 19 3.03 -39.69 -0.90
C ALA A 19 2.05 -40.88 -1.03
N ALA A 20 0.80 -40.58 -1.39
CA ALA A 20 -0.11 -41.57 -1.98
C ALA A 20 -0.83 -40.92 -3.16
N PHE A 21 -0.50 -41.41 -4.35
CA PHE A 21 -1.12 -41.07 -5.63
C PHE A 21 -2.54 -41.63 -5.69
N ALA A 22 -3.50 -40.81 -6.11
CA ALA A 22 -4.75 -41.28 -6.68
C ALA A 22 -5.04 -40.47 -7.95
N THR A 23 -4.87 -41.14 -9.08
CA THR A 23 -5.18 -40.66 -10.43
C THR A 23 -6.68 -40.61 -10.64
N ALA A 24 -7.23 -39.43 -10.96
CA ALA A 24 -8.56 -39.29 -11.53
C ALA A 24 -8.46 -38.56 -12.89
N ALA A 25 -9.06 -39.18 -13.91
CA ALA A 25 -9.08 -38.76 -15.30
C ALA A 25 -9.88 -37.45 -15.53
N PRO A 26 -9.73 -36.78 -16.68
CA PRO A 26 -10.02 -35.36 -16.82
C PRO A 26 -11.52 -35.08 -17.03
N GLN A 27 -12.11 -34.25 -16.15
CA GLN A 27 -13.36 -33.58 -16.45
C GLN A 27 -13.09 -32.34 -17.28
N GLU A 28 -13.42 -32.42 -18.57
CA GLU A 28 -13.64 -31.25 -19.42
C GLU A 28 -14.80 -30.41 -18.85
N GLY A 29 -14.55 -29.11 -18.64
CA GLY A 29 -15.63 -28.15 -18.40
C GLY A 29 -15.36 -27.09 -17.34
N VAL A 30 -14.35 -26.23 -17.51
CA VAL A 30 -14.32 -24.92 -16.85
C VAL A 30 -13.72 -23.86 -17.78
N ALA A 31 -14.54 -23.33 -18.70
CA ALA A 31 -14.18 -22.18 -19.54
C ALA A 31 -15.04 -20.94 -19.24
N ALA A 32 -15.69 -20.87 -18.07
CA ALA A 32 -16.66 -19.80 -17.77
C ALA A 32 -16.27 -18.84 -16.64
N SER A 33 -15.10 -18.96 -15.98
CA SER A 33 -14.68 -18.02 -14.93
C SER A 33 -13.68 -16.93 -15.36
N ALA A 34 -13.11 -17.02 -16.57
CA ALA A 34 -12.05 -16.12 -17.03
C ALA A 34 -12.55 -14.79 -17.64
N SER A 35 -13.86 -14.56 -17.76
CA SER A 35 -14.39 -13.35 -18.41
C SER A 35 -14.54 -12.15 -17.47
N SER A 36 -14.78 -12.35 -16.17
CA SER A 36 -15.03 -11.25 -15.23
C SER A 36 -13.77 -10.55 -14.72
N GLN A 37 -12.58 -11.12 -14.94
CA GLN A 37 -11.30 -10.54 -14.48
C GLN A 37 -10.65 -9.60 -15.51
N ARG A 38 -11.03 -9.69 -16.80
CA ARG A 38 -10.49 -8.80 -17.86
C ARG A 38 -10.99 -7.36 -17.78
N THR A 39 -12.07 -7.08 -17.05
CA THR A 39 -12.76 -5.79 -17.05
C THR A 39 -12.05 -4.66 -16.30
N HIS A 40 -11.04 -4.96 -15.47
CA HIS A 40 -10.42 -3.96 -14.59
C HIS A 40 -8.94 -3.65 -14.87
N LEU A 41 -8.40 -4.09 -16.01
CA LEU A 41 -7.05 -3.78 -16.46
C LEU A 41 -7.07 -3.04 -17.80
N PRO A 42 -6.11 -2.14 -18.08
CA PRO A 42 -5.96 -1.55 -19.39
C PRO A 42 -5.79 -2.61 -20.49
N PRO A 43 -6.41 -2.45 -21.67
CA PRO A 43 -6.25 -3.39 -22.78
C PRO A 43 -4.85 -3.28 -23.40
N GLY A 44 -4.43 -4.31 -24.13
CA GLY A 44 -3.15 -4.31 -24.87
C GLY A 44 -1.97 -4.98 -24.15
N ILE A 45 -2.23 -5.63 -23.01
CA ILE A 45 -1.26 -6.49 -22.30
C ILE A 45 -1.88 -7.87 -22.18
N ALA A 46 -1.10 -8.91 -22.49
CA ALA A 46 -1.53 -10.30 -22.44
C ALA A 46 -1.45 -10.89 -21.02
N TRP A 47 -2.16 -10.26 -20.08
CA TRP A 47 -2.20 -10.65 -18.67
C TRP A 47 -2.60 -12.11 -18.51
N GLN A 48 -1.73 -12.91 -17.89
CA GLN A 48 -2.06 -14.24 -17.44
C GLN A 48 -3.05 -14.12 -16.28
N GLN A 49 -4.13 -14.88 -16.39
CA GLN A 49 -5.19 -15.03 -15.41
C GLN A 49 -5.26 -16.48 -14.97
N GLY A 50 -5.68 -16.75 -13.73
CA GLY A 50 -5.75 -18.10 -13.18
C GLY A 50 -4.60 -18.42 -12.24
N ASP A 51 -4.16 -19.68 -12.23
CA ASP A 51 -3.13 -20.16 -11.32
C ASP A 51 -1.77 -19.49 -11.65
N VAL A 52 -1.18 -18.88 -10.63
CA VAL A 52 0.13 -18.24 -10.75
C VAL A 52 1.21 -19.28 -11.10
N ASP A 53 1.07 -20.53 -10.67
CA ASP A 53 2.02 -21.60 -10.98
C ASP A 53 2.08 -21.95 -12.47
N ASP A 54 0.95 -21.85 -13.20
CA ASP A 54 0.93 -22.03 -14.65
C ASP A 54 1.71 -20.92 -15.37
N ALA A 55 1.66 -19.70 -14.86
CA ALA A 55 2.43 -18.59 -15.39
C ALA A 55 3.93 -18.76 -15.16
N PHE A 56 4.34 -19.25 -13.98
CA PHE A 56 5.75 -19.62 -13.74
C PHE A 56 6.19 -20.77 -14.64
N ALA A 57 5.34 -21.77 -14.86
CA ALA A 57 5.63 -22.86 -15.80
C ALA A 57 5.77 -22.33 -17.24
N LEU A 58 4.93 -21.38 -17.66
CA LEU A 58 5.05 -20.71 -18.96
C LEU A 58 6.34 -19.89 -19.08
N ALA A 59 6.70 -19.13 -18.04
CA ALA A 59 7.95 -18.36 -18.00
C ALA A 59 9.16 -19.29 -18.19
N LYS A 60 9.20 -20.40 -17.45
CA LYS A 60 10.25 -21.42 -17.58
C LYS A 60 10.31 -22.04 -18.97
N ARG A 61 9.16 -22.44 -19.54
CA ARG A 61 9.09 -23.05 -20.88
C ARG A 61 9.52 -22.09 -22.00
N THR A 62 9.21 -20.81 -21.86
CA THR A 62 9.47 -19.79 -22.90
C THR A 62 10.80 -19.06 -22.70
N GLY A 63 11.50 -19.29 -21.59
CA GLY A 63 12.73 -18.57 -21.25
C GLY A 63 12.50 -17.07 -20.97
N LYS A 64 11.25 -16.64 -20.77
CA LYS A 64 10.90 -15.23 -20.53
C LYS A 64 10.85 -14.92 -19.04
N PRO A 65 11.30 -13.73 -18.59
CA PRO A 65 11.03 -13.24 -17.23
C PRO A 65 9.53 -13.21 -16.94
N LEU A 66 9.15 -13.19 -15.67
CA LEU A 66 7.77 -13.05 -15.22
C LEU A 66 7.61 -11.75 -14.44
N LEU A 67 6.62 -10.93 -14.79
CA LEU A 67 6.24 -9.75 -14.02
C LEU A 67 4.93 -10.04 -13.29
N LEU A 68 4.99 -10.19 -11.98
CA LEU A 68 3.82 -10.35 -11.12
C LEU A 68 3.35 -8.98 -10.64
N TYR A 69 2.11 -8.62 -10.97
CA TYR A 69 1.41 -7.46 -10.44
C TYR A 69 0.32 -7.91 -9.46
N TRP A 70 0.49 -7.57 -8.18
CA TRP A 70 -0.52 -7.75 -7.14
C TRP A 70 -1.20 -6.42 -6.82
N GLY A 71 -2.51 -6.34 -7.02
CA GLY A 71 -3.27 -5.11 -6.80
C GLY A 71 -4.73 -5.38 -6.46
N ALA A 72 -5.50 -4.32 -6.25
CA ALA A 72 -6.94 -4.40 -6.01
C ALA A 72 -7.67 -3.38 -6.87
N VAL A 73 -8.90 -3.68 -7.29
CA VAL A 73 -9.70 -2.80 -8.17
C VAL A 73 -9.96 -1.44 -7.51
N TRP A 74 -10.26 -1.43 -6.22
CA TRP A 74 -10.60 -0.22 -5.46
C TRP A 74 -9.41 0.67 -5.09
N CYS A 75 -8.19 0.15 -5.16
CA CYS A 75 -6.98 0.77 -4.60
C CYS A 75 -6.52 2.00 -5.41
N LEU A 76 -6.32 3.15 -4.75
CA LEU A 76 -5.91 4.42 -5.39
C LEU A 76 -4.60 4.25 -6.18
N SER A 77 -3.51 3.86 -5.51
CA SER A 77 -2.18 3.71 -6.15
C SER A 77 -2.18 2.63 -7.24
N CYS A 78 -3.06 1.64 -7.15
CA CYS A 78 -3.25 0.63 -8.18
C CYS A 78 -3.88 1.24 -9.44
N ASN A 79 -4.86 2.13 -9.28
CA ASN A 79 -5.48 2.87 -10.38
C ASN A 79 -4.54 3.92 -10.99
N GLN A 80 -3.66 4.53 -10.17
CA GLN A 80 -2.54 5.34 -10.65
C GLN A 80 -1.65 4.51 -11.58
N VAL A 81 -1.08 3.38 -11.14
CA VAL A 81 -0.24 2.50 -11.98
C VAL A 81 -0.95 2.10 -13.29
N LYS A 82 -2.23 1.73 -13.22
CA LYS A 82 -3.01 1.37 -14.41
C LYS A 82 -3.10 2.54 -15.41
N SER A 83 -3.26 3.76 -14.92
CA SER A 83 -3.35 4.95 -15.76
C SER A 83 -1.98 5.42 -16.26
N THR A 84 -0.97 5.48 -15.40
CA THR A 84 0.32 6.13 -15.69
C THR A 84 1.36 5.20 -16.30
N ILE A 85 1.24 3.88 -16.09
CA ILE A 85 2.20 2.88 -16.58
C ILE A 85 1.52 1.91 -17.54
N PHE A 86 0.53 1.14 -17.09
CA PHE A 86 0.00 0.03 -17.90
C PHE A 86 -0.83 0.49 -19.11
N SER A 87 -1.41 1.69 -19.06
CA SER A 87 -2.11 2.25 -20.23
C SER A 87 -1.16 2.74 -21.32
N GLN A 88 0.12 2.94 -21.00
CA GLN A 88 1.10 3.57 -21.89
C GLN A 88 1.60 2.60 -22.94
N GLN A 89 1.77 3.10 -24.18
CA GLN A 89 2.20 2.27 -25.29
C GLN A 89 3.60 1.68 -25.06
N ALA A 90 4.51 2.43 -24.41
CA ALA A 90 5.84 1.96 -24.06
C ALA A 90 5.81 0.68 -23.21
N PHE A 91 4.97 0.64 -22.17
CA PHE A 91 4.81 -0.54 -21.32
C PHE A 91 4.12 -1.69 -22.08
N LYS A 92 3.04 -1.39 -22.83
CA LYS A 92 2.33 -2.41 -23.63
C LYS A 92 3.26 -3.13 -24.59
N THR A 93 4.08 -2.38 -25.34
CA THR A 93 5.08 -2.96 -26.25
C THR A 93 6.09 -3.81 -25.48
N ARG A 94 6.60 -3.31 -24.34
CA ARG A 94 7.58 -4.03 -23.52
C ARG A 94 7.01 -5.30 -22.90
N SER A 95 5.72 -5.34 -22.60
CA SER A 95 5.05 -6.48 -21.97
C SER A 95 5.13 -7.78 -22.76
N SER A 96 5.41 -7.72 -24.07
CA SER A 96 5.67 -8.88 -24.92
C SER A 96 6.96 -9.64 -24.58
N LEU A 97 7.90 -9.01 -23.86
CA LEU A 97 9.19 -9.58 -23.50
C LEU A 97 9.18 -10.37 -22.18
N PHE A 98 8.07 -10.36 -21.45
CA PHE A 98 7.90 -11.12 -20.21
C PHE A 98 6.53 -11.78 -20.17
N VAL A 99 6.30 -12.63 -19.17
CA VAL A 99 4.99 -13.18 -18.83
C VAL A 99 4.34 -12.24 -17.81
N PRO A 100 3.37 -11.39 -18.19
CA PRO A 100 2.69 -10.50 -17.25
C PRO A 100 1.61 -11.26 -16.48
N VAL A 101 1.64 -11.24 -15.17
CA VAL A 101 0.66 -11.90 -14.29
C VAL A 101 -0.08 -10.86 -13.48
N TYR A 102 -1.41 -10.90 -13.50
CA TYR A 102 -2.21 -10.11 -12.57
C TYR A 102 -2.81 -11.01 -11.50
N LEU A 103 -2.49 -10.69 -10.24
CA LEU A 103 -3.16 -11.24 -9.08
C LEU A 103 -4.04 -10.13 -8.48
N ASP A 104 -5.35 -10.33 -8.50
CA ASP A 104 -6.25 -9.48 -7.73
C ASP A 104 -6.22 -9.92 -6.26
N GLY A 105 -5.90 -9.00 -5.36
CA GLY A 105 -5.83 -9.24 -3.92
C GLY A 105 -7.16 -9.60 -3.26
N ASP A 106 -8.25 -9.55 -4.02
CA ASP A 106 -9.58 -9.94 -3.57
C ASP A 106 -10.06 -11.29 -4.11
N THR A 107 -9.29 -11.95 -4.99
CA THR A 107 -9.65 -13.29 -5.45
C THR A 107 -9.39 -14.33 -4.38
N GLU A 108 -10.04 -15.49 -4.53
CA GLU A 108 -9.87 -16.60 -3.63
C GLU A 108 -8.39 -17.05 -3.58
N SER A 109 -7.85 -17.29 -2.38
CA SER A 109 -6.45 -17.65 -2.13
C SER A 109 -5.41 -16.55 -2.41
N ALA A 110 -5.82 -15.34 -2.81
CA ALA A 110 -4.90 -14.24 -3.08
C ALA A 110 -4.07 -13.84 -1.85
N GLN A 111 -4.61 -13.96 -0.64
CA GLN A 111 -3.86 -13.66 0.58
C GLN A 111 -2.83 -14.73 0.91
N LYS A 112 -3.12 -16.00 0.60
CA LYS A 112 -2.15 -17.10 0.70
C LYS A 112 -1.00 -16.93 -0.29
N LEU A 113 -1.32 -16.59 -1.54
CA LEU A 113 -0.31 -16.20 -2.53
C LEU A 113 0.47 -14.97 -2.10
N GLY A 114 -0.20 -14.02 -1.44
CA GLY A 114 0.44 -12.85 -0.87
C GLY A 114 1.52 -13.19 0.17
N GLU A 115 1.26 -14.17 1.03
CA GLU A 115 2.28 -14.67 1.96
C GLU A 115 3.40 -15.47 1.28
N ARG A 116 3.09 -16.20 0.20
CA ARG A 116 4.11 -16.90 -0.60
C ARG A 116 5.10 -15.91 -1.21
N PHE A 117 4.61 -14.85 -1.83
CA PHE A 117 5.45 -13.82 -2.47
C PHE A 117 5.90 -12.71 -1.52
N LYS A 118 5.61 -12.84 -0.22
CA LYS A 118 6.02 -11.88 0.81
C LYS A 118 5.61 -10.45 0.45
N VAL A 119 4.37 -10.27 0.02
CA VAL A 119 3.85 -8.97 -0.38
C VAL A 119 3.11 -8.32 0.79
N HIS A 120 3.45 -7.06 1.08
CA HIS A 120 2.94 -6.36 2.25
C HIS A 120 1.72 -5.47 1.95
N GLY A 121 1.69 -4.87 0.76
CA GLY A 121 0.71 -3.86 0.38
C GLY A 121 0.40 -3.88 -1.12
N TYR A 122 -0.48 -2.96 -1.53
CA TYR A 122 -0.81 -2.75 -2.94
C TYR A 122 -0.35 -1.36 -3.39
N PRO A 123 0.00 -1.19 -4.66
CA PRO A 123 0.34 -2.25 -5.61
C PRO A 123 1.70 -2.87 -5.27
N THR A 124 1.87 -4.18 -5.46
CA THR A 124 3.22 -4.79 -5.48
C THR A 124 3.52 -5.30 -6.88
N MET A 125 4.70 -4.98 -7.41
CA MET A 125 5.18 -5.49 -8.69
C MET A 125 6.52 -6.17 -8.52
N ILE A 126 6.60 -7.46 -8.85
CA ILE A 126 7.80 -8.28 -8.66
C ILE A 126 8.24 -8.83 -10.01
N LEU A 127 9.51 -8.64 -10.33
CA LEU A 127 10.12 -9.24 -11.51
C LEU A 127 10.89 -10.51 -11.11
N PHE A 128 10.60 -11.60 -11.80
CA PHE A 128 11.25 -12.89 -11.63
C PHE A 128 12.01 -13.31 -12.89
N ARG A 129 13.10 -14.05 -12.71
CA ARG A 129 13.75 -14.80 -13.79
C ARG A 129 12.86 -15.97 -14.26
N PRO A 130 13.12 -16.54 -15.45
CA PRO A 130 12.38 -17.71 -15.95
C PRO A 130 12.41 -18.92 -15.00
N ASP A 131 13.43 -19.03 -14.16
CA ASP A 131 13.57 -20.10 -13.16
C ASP A 131 12.80 -19.85 -11.85
N GLY A 132 12.14 -18.70 -11.72
CA GLY A 132 11.39 -18.30 -10.52
C GLY A 132 12.20 -17.49 -9.50
N THR A 133 13.46 -17.18 -9.77
CA THR A 133 14.27 -16.33 -8.88
C THR A 133 13.75 -14.88 -8.89
N GLU A 134 13.37 -14.35 -7.72
CA GLU A 134 13.00 -12.93 -7.57
C GLU A 134 14.22 -12.05 -7.90
N VAL A 135 14.08 -11.15 -8.87
CA VAL A 135 15.14 -10.21 -9.28
C VAL A 135 15.03 -8.92 -8.50
N THR A 136 13.86 -8.27 -8.55
CA THR A 136 13.62 -6.97 -7.93
C THR A 136 12.13 -6.71 -7.74
N ARG A 137 11.80 -5.69 -6.95
CA ARG A 137 10.45 -5.14 -6.81
C ARG A 137 10.43 -3.72 -7.36
N LEU A 138 9.48 -3.45 -8.27
CA LEU A 138 9.45 -2.23 -9.09
C LEU A 138 8.67 -1.09 -8.40
N PRO A 139 9.09 0.17 -8.57
CA PRO A 139 8.49 1.32 -7.90
C PRO A 139 7.24 1.81 -8.65
N GLY A 140 6.04 1.40 -8.22
CA GLY A 140 4.79 1.76 -8.91
C GLY A 140 4.37 3.23 -8.82
N GLU A 141 4.97 3.97 -7.89
CA GLU A 141 4.70 5.40 -7.68
C GLU A 141 5.62 6.30 -8.52
N ALA A 142 6.66 5.72 -9.13
CA ALA A 142 7.56 6.44 -10.01
C ALA A 142 6.87 6.81 -11.33
N ASP A 143 7.37 7.86 -11.99
CA ASP A 143 6.91 8.20 -13.34
C ASP A 143 7.29 7.11 -14.36
N LEU A 144 6.68 7.20 -15.54
CA LEU A 144 6.82 6.19 -16.58
C LEU A 144 8.30 5.95 -16.95
N ASP A 145 9.09 7.00 -17.12
CA ASP A 145 10.47 6.88 -17.59
C ASP A 145 11.33 6.15 -16.56
N ARG A 146 11.23 6.53 -15.28
CA ARG A 146 11.94 5.86 -14.19
C ARG A 146 11.46 4.41 -14.00
N TYR A 147 10.16 4.16 -14.10
CA TYR A 147 9.62 2.80 -14.03
C TYR A 147 10.16 1.93 -15.18
N MET A 148 10.15 2.42 -16.42
CA MET A 148 10.64 1.68 -17.58
C MET A 148 12.14 1.43 -17.52
N GLN A 149 12.91 2.35 -16.93
CA GLN A 149 14.33 2.14 -16.63
C GLN A 149 14.52 1.02 -15.60
N ALA A 150 13.83 1.08 -14.46
CA ALA A 150 13.90 0.05 -13.42
C ALA A 150 13.51 -1.34 -13.94
N LEU A 151 12.45 -1.42 -14.77
CA LEU A 151 12.02 -2.65 -15.43
C LEU A 151 13.12 -3.19 -16.37
N SER A 152 13.72 -2.33 -17.18
CA SER A 152 14.78 -2.73 -18.12
C SER A 152 16.02 -3.24 -17.38
N LEU A 153 16.46 -2.52 -16.33
CA LEU A 153 17.57 -2.94 -15.48
C LEU A 153 17.28 -4.28 -14.79
N GLY A 154 16.07 -4.46 -14.27
CA GLY A 154 15.65 -5.73 -13.68
C GLY A 154 15.69 -6.88 -14.68
N MET A 155 15.27 -6.67 -15.93
CA MET A 155 15.29 -7.73 -16.95
C MET A 155 16.69 -8.20 -17.33
N THR A 156 17.70 -7.32 -17.19
CA THR A 156 19.10 -7.62 -17.53
C THR A 156 20.01 -7.76 -16.31
N ALA A 157 19.45 -7.75 -15.09
CA ALA A 157 20.23 -7.75 -13.87
C ALA A 157 21.05 -9.05 -13.73
N ALA A 158 22.37 -8.89 -13.51
CA ALA A 158 23.25 -10.02 -13.26
C ALA A 158 22.91 -10.73 -11.93
N HIS A 159 22.51 -9.97 -10.91
CA HIS A 159 22.26 -10.47 -9.56
C HIS A 159 20.85 -10.07 -9.07
N PRO A 160 20.17 -10.90 -8.25
CA PRO A 160 19.02 -10.47 -7.47
C PRO A 160 19.34 -9.27 -6.59
N VAL A 161 18.36 -8.39 -6.37
CA VAL A 161 18.51 -7.18 -5.53
C VAL A 161 19.00 -7.49 -4.11
N ARG A 162 18.63 -8.65 -3.55
CA ARG A 162 19.10 -9.10 -2.24
C ARG A 162 20.61 -9.35 -2.23
N GLN A 163 21.14 -9.96 -3.30
CA GLN A 163 22.58 -10.17 -3.47
C GLN A 163 23.28 -8.85 -3.77
N THR A 164 22.71 -8.01 -4.64
CA THR A 164 23.25 -6.67 -4.94
C THR A 164 23.33 -5.81 -3.67
N LEU A 165 22.30 -5.82 -2.83
CA LEU A 165 22.29 -5.11 -1.56
C LEU A 165 23.35 -5.65 -0.60
N ALA A 166 23.41 -6.98 -0.43
CA ALA A 166 24.41 -7.59 0.43
C ALA A 166 25.84 -7.24 -0.01
N SER A 167 26.10 -7.19 -1.31
CA SER A 167 27.38 -6.72 -1.86
C SER A 167 27.59 -5.24 -1.60
N ALA A 168 26.62 -4.37 -1.90
CA ALA A 168 26.74 -2.92 -1.70
C ALA A 168 27.00 -2.53 -0.24
N LEU A 169 26.57 -3.34 0.73
CA LEU A 169 26.81 -3.13 2.16
C LEU A 169 28.16 -3.67 2.67
N LYS A 170 28.93 -4.42 1.88
CA LYS A 170 30.27 -4.92 2.26
C LYS A 170 31.36 -3.90 1.98
N ASP A 171 32.32 -3.75 2.87
CA ASP A 171 33.47 -2.87 2.66
C ASP A 171 34.30 -3.32 1.45
N GLY A 172 34.76 -2.35 0.65
CA GLY A 172 35.53 -2.61 -0.58
C GLY A 172 34.71 -3.08 -1.79
N ALA A 173 33.39 -3.26 -1.66
CA ALA A 173 32.54 -3.58 -2.81
C ALA A 173 32.43 -2.39 -3.78
N SER A 174 32.34 -2.70 -5.08
CA SER A 174 32.18 -1.71 -6.15
C SER A 174 30.95 -2.04 -7.01
N PRO A 175 29.72 -1.74 -6.53
CA PRO A 175 28.53 -1.93 -7.35
C PRO A 175 28.61 -1.08 -8.63
N THR A 176 28.10 -1.63 -9.72
CA THR A 176 28.00 -0.92 -11.00
C THR A 176 26.98 0.22 -10.93
N ALA A 177 27.02 1.13 -11.91
CA ALA A 177 26.02 2.20 -12.00
C ALA A 177 24.58 1.67 -12.07
N ASP A 178 24.37 0.56 -12.79
CA ASP A 178 23.06 -0.08 -12.92
C ASP A 178 22.60 -0.76 -11.64
N GLU A 179 23.52 -1.36 -10.88
CA GLU A 179 23.23 -1.89 -9.54
C GLU A 179 22.83 -0.79 -8.55
N TRP A 180 23.50 0.39 -8.61
CA TRP A 180 23.10 1.54 -7.80
C TRP A 180 21.69 2.02 -8.14
N ARG A 181 21.35 2.12 -9.42
CA ARG A 181 20.00 2.51 -9.87
C ARG A 181 18.95 1.50 -9.43
N LEU A 182 19.22 0.21 -9.64
CA LEU A 182 18.32 -0.87 -9.24
C LEU A 182 18.03 -0.84 -7.73
N LEU A 183 19.05 -0.60 -6.90
CA LEU A 183 18.89 -0.44 -5.46
C LEU A 183 18.12 0.84 -5.09
N ALA A 184 18.39 1.95 -5.77
CA ALA A 184 17.74 3.23 -5.52
C ALA A 184 16.24 3.20 -5.84
N ASP A 185 15.84 2.37 -6.81
CA ASP A 185 14.45 2.20 -7.25
C ASP A 185 13.74 0.97 -6.68
N TYR A 186 14.38 0.22 -5.80
CA TYR A 186 13.73 -0.87 -5.07
C TYR A 186 12.53 -0.38 -4.26
N SER A 187 11.39 -1.07 -4.38
CA SER A 187 10.18 -0.82 -3.56
C SER A 187 10.31 -1.51 -2.20
N TRP A 188 10.87 -0.79 -1.23
CA TRP A 188 11.10 -1.27 0.14
C TRP A 188 9.78 -1.51 0.90
N ASP A 189 8.79 -0.66 0.68
CA ASP A 189 7.52 -0.59 1.40
C ASP A 189 6.56 -1.74 1.05
N THR A 190 6.77 -2.40 -0.09
CA THR A 190 5.95 -3.54 -0.55
C THR A 190 6.57 -4.89 -0.23
N ASP A 191 7.84 -4.93 0.23
CA ASP A 191 8.54 -6.15 0.63
C ASP A 191 8.21 -6.57 2.07
N GLY A 192 7.34 -7.58 2.20
CA GLY A 192 7.02 -8.21 3.48
C GLY A 192 8.14 -9.09 4.04
N ALA A 193 9.19 -9.36 3.28
CA ALA A 193 10.40 -10.05 3.72
C ALA A 193 11.62 -9.19 3.39
N LEU A 194 11.62 -7.95 3.87
CA LEU A 194 12.72 -7.01 3.69
C LEU A 194 14.10 -7.69 3.80
N PRO A 195 15.07 -7.34 2.93
CA PRO A 195 16.41 -7.92 2.99
C PRO A 195 17.22 -7.42 4.19
N VAL A 196 16.64 -6.57 5.03
CA VAL A 196 17.15 -6.06 6.30
C VAL A 196 16.02 -6.01 7.34
N PRO A 197 16.31 -5.97 8.66
CA PRO A 197 15.28 -5.77 9.67
C PRO A 197 14.45 -4.49 9.41
N ALA A 198 13.13 -4.57 9.61
CA ALA A 198 12.21 -3.48 9.28
C ALA A 198 12.45 -2.18 10.07
N ASP A 199 13.01 -2.29 11.27
CA ASP A 199 13.44 -1.18 12.12
C ASP A 199 14.83 -0.61 11.71
N ARG A 200 15.51 -1.18 10.71
CA ARG A 200 16.86 -0.76 10.26
C ARG A 200 16.89 -0.23 8.82
N VAL A 201 15.73 -0.08 8.18
CA VAL A 201 15.63 0.37 6.79
C VAL A 201 16.22 1.77 6.61
N ALA A 202 15.86 2.73 7.47
CA ALA A 202 16.37 4.09 7.37
C ALA A 202 17.91 4.15 7.50
N GLN A 203 18.48 3.36 8.41
CA GLN A 203 19.93 3.29 8.58
C GLN A 203 20.61 2.68 7.35
N THR A 204 20.05 1.58 6.83
CA THR A 204 20.55 0.92 5.61
C THR A 204 20.56 1.90 4.43
N LEU A 205 19.47 2.64 4.23
CA LEU A 205 19.36 3.65 3.17
C LEU A 205 20.39 4.78 3.37
N GLN A 206 20.63 5.24 4.59
CA GLN A 206 21.67 6.23 4.85
C GLN A 206 23.07 5.68 4.55
N THR A 207 23.37 4.43 4.89
CA THR A 207 24.63 3.77 4.53
C THR A 207 24.81 3.65 3.02
N LEU A 208 23.76 3.26 2.30
CA LEU A 208 23.77 3.22 0.83
C LEU A 208 24.00 4.61 0.23
N SER A 209 23.38 5.65 0.80
CA SER A 209 23.60 7.04 0.38
C SER A 209 25.08 7.44 0.48
N GLN A 210 25.73 7.14 1.61
CA GLN A 210 27.14 7.44 1.84
C GLN A 210 28.05 6.70 0.86
N ARG A 211 27.78 5.40 0.63
CA ARG A 211 28.57 4.55 -0.26
C ARG A 211 28.39 4.92 -1.73
N ALA A 212 27.15 5.15 -2.18
CA ALA A 212 26.86 5.63 -3.53
C ALA A 212 27.55 6.98 -3.79
N ARG A 213 27.56 7.88 -2.80
CA ARG A 213 28.29 9.16 -2.90
C ARG A 213 29.80 8.95 -3.07
N ALA A 214 30.40 8.05 -2.28
CA ALA A 214 31.81 7.70 -2.40
C ALA A 214 32.15 7.06 -3.76
N ALA A 215 31.22 6.31 -4.34
CA ALA A 215 31.33 5.70 -5.67
C ALA A 215 31.00 6.66 -6.83
N GLY A 216 30.65 7.93 -6.56
CA GLY A 216 30.29 8.91 -7.59
C GLY A 216 28.85 8.82 -8.12
N ALA A 217 28.04 7.90 -7.61
CA ALA A 217 26.61 7.73 -7.95
C ALA A 217 25.75 8.80 -7.21
N LYS A 218 25.91 10.06 -7.62
CA LYS A 218 25.38 11.24 -6.89
C LYS A 218 23.85 11.27 -6.82
N ALA A 219 23.15 10.91 -7.90
CA ALA A 219 21.69 10.96 -7.95
C ALA A 219 21.08 9.87 -7.06
N GLU A 220 21.62 8.66 -7.14
CA GLU A 220 21.22 7.52 -6.32
C GLU A 220 21.52 7.80 -4.85
N ALA A 221 22.68 8.39 -4.55
CA ALA A 221 23.02 8.83 -3.20
C ALA A 221 22.00 9.83 -2.62
N ALA A 222 21.55 10.80 -3.42
CA ALA A 222 20.52 11.74 -3.01
C ALA A 222 19.19 11.01 -2.74
N ARG A 223 18.72 10.18 -3.67
CA ARG A 223 17.48 9.41 -3.54
C ARG A 223 17.46 8.51 -2.31
N PHE A 224 18.57 7.82 -2.00
CA PHE A 224 18.70 7.04 -0.78
C PHE A 224 18.56 7.91 0.49
N ALA A 225 19.16 9.10 0.53
CA ALA A 225 19.03 10.00 1.67
C ALA A 225 17.59 10.54 1.81
N LEU A 226 16.91 10.85 0.70
CA LEU A 226 15.51 11.26 0.73
C LEU A 226 14.63 10.14 1.31
N LYS A 227 14.76 8.91 0.79
CA LYS A 227 14.02 7.74 1.27
C LYS A 227 14.35 7.41 2.74
N ALA A 228 15.61 7.53 3.16
CA ALA A 228 16.00 7.34 4.56
C ALA A 228 15.26 8.31 5.50
N ALA A 229 15.15 9.58 5.12
CA ALA A 229 14.41 10.57 5.89
C ALA A 229 12.90 10.31 5.91
N VAL A 230 12.30 9.89 4.79
CA VAL A 230 10.87 9.52 4.71
C VAL A 230 10.56 8.35 5.64
N VAL A 231 11.37 7.28 5.58
CA VAL A 231 11.20 6.10 6.43
C VAL A 231 11.36 6.47 7.91
N ALA A 232 12.42 7.23 8.26
CA ALA A 232 12.64 7.67 9.64
C ALA A 232 11.56 8.62 10.16
N ALA A 233 11.04 9.51 9.32
CA ALA A 233 9.95 10.43 9.68
C ALA A 233 8.59 9.74 9.83
N SER A 234 8.42 8.57 9.21
CA SER A 234 7.19 7.80 9.30
C SER A 234 7.03 7.08 10.63
N ASP A 235 8.15 6.68 11.24
CA ASP A 235 8.26 6.07 12.57
C ASP A 235 7.38 4.82 12.75
N ASP A 236 7.25 4.02 11.69
CA ASP A 236 6.40 2.83 11.66
C ASP A 236 7.00 1.70 10.77
N PRO A 237 7.66 0.68 11.35
CA PRO A 237 7.99 0.59 12.77
C PRO A 237 9.01 1.67 13.17
N PRO A 238 9.12 1.99 14.47
CA PRO A 238 10.15 2.90 14.96
C PRO A 238 11.54 2.46 14.48
N GLN A 239 12.30 3.42 13.94
CA GLN A 239 13.59 3.12 13.33
C GLN A 239 14.71 3.14 14.39
N ALA A 240 15.48 2.05 14.45
CA ALA A 240 16.60 1.85 15.35
C ALA A 240 17.94 2.28 14.71
N GLY A 241 18.82 2.85 15.54
CA GLY A 241 20.18 3.27 15.14
C GLY A 241 20.34 4.77 15.05
N ALA A 242 21.59 5.23 15.21
CA ALA A 242 21.92 6.65 15.05
C ALA A 242 21.91 7.00 13.56
N LEU A 243 21.05 7.94 13.17
CA LEU A 243 21.02 8.55 11.85
C LEU A 243 21.70 9.92 11.91
N ASP A 244 22.57 10.21 10.94
CA ASP A 244 23.09 11.56 10.74
C ASP A 244 21.99 12.44 10.12
N LYS A 245 21.17 13.05 10.97
CA LYS A 245 20.07 13.92 10.55
C LYS A 245 20.56 15.15 9.79
N SER A 246 21.77 15.63 10.08
CA SER A 246 22.36 16.76 9.37
C SER A 246 22.63 16.40 7.92
N ALA A 247 23.31 15.26 7.68
CA ALA A 247 23.56 14.80 6.31
C ALA A 247 22.27 14.53 5.52
N LEU A 248 21.21 14.03 6.17
CA LEU A 248 19.90 13.90 5.53
C LEU A 248 19.33 15.28 5.20
N ALA A 249 19.30 16.21 6.15
CA ALA A 249 18.82 17.57 5.92
C ALA A 249 19.59 18.27 4.78
N ASP A 250 20.89 18.04 4.65
CA ASP A 250 21.73 18.58 3.59
C ASP A 250 21.33 18.05 2.22
N ALA A 251 21.05 16.74 2.12
CA ALA A 251 20.55 16.13 0.88
C ALA A 251 19.20 16.75 0.46
N TRP A 252 18.27 16.94 1.41
CA TRP A 252 17.00 17.63 1.13
C TRP A 252 17.21 19.08 0.70
N ARG A 253 18.11 19.82 1.36
CA ARG A 253 18.45 21.21 0.99
C ARG A 253 19.09 21.31 -0.40
N ALA A 254 19.78 20.27 -0.86
CA ALA A 254 20.34 20.22 -2.21
C ALA A 254 19.27 19.88 -3.27
N VAL A 255 18.40 18.90 -2.99
CA VAL A 255 17.39 18.42 -3.95
C VAL A 255 16.24 19.40 -4.15
N LEU A 256 15.68 19.97 -3.09
CA LEU A 256 14.48 20.81 -3.15
C LEU A 256 14.58 22.02 -4.12
N PRO A 257 15.68 22.82 -4.13
CA PRO A 257 15.80 23.93 -5.07
C PRO A 257 16.17 23.50 -6.50
N ASP A 258 16.77 22.33 -6.69
CA ASP A 258 17.16 21.83 -8.00
C ASP A 258 15.94 21.28 -8.76
N ARG A 259 15.64 21.87 -9.92
CA ARG A 259 14.47 21.49 -10.72
C ARG A 259 14.55 20.07 -11.27
N ALA A 260 15.72 19.64 -11.73
CA ALA A 260 15.89 18.33 -12.33
C ALA A 260 15.83 17.23 -11.26
N LEU A 261 16.53 17.41 -10.14
CA LEU A 261 16.51 16.44 -9.04
C LEU A 261 15.14 16.36 -8.36
N SER A 262 14.52 17.51 -8.05
CA SER A 262 13.20 17.49 -7.43
C SER A 262 12.11 16.94 -8.34
N ARG A 263 12.23 17.10 -9.67
CA ARG A 263 11.38 16.35 -10.60
C ARG A 263 11.68 14.86 -10.48
N ALA A 264 12.92 14.44 -10.73
CA ALA A 264 13.26 13.02 -10.80
C ALA A 264 12.81 12.24 -9.56
N ASP A 265 12.89 12.84 -8.38
CA ASP A 265 12.48 12.24 -7.10
C ASP A 265 11.07 12.67 -6.62
N SER A 266 10.19 13.11 -7.53
CA SER A 266 8.85 13.60 -7.17
C SER A 266 8.04 12.58 -6.36
N ASP A 267 8.17 11.28 -6.66
CA ASP A 267 7.54 10.17 -5.93
C ASP A 267 7.93 10.17 -4.44
N VAL A 268 9.20 10.44 -4.14
CA VAL A 268 9.70 10.52 -2.77
C VAL A 268 9.29 11.83 -2.11
N LEU A 269 9.31 12.95 -2.86
CA LEU A 269 8.99 14.27 -2.31
C LEU A 269 7.52 14.43 -1.92
N VAL A 270 6.58 13.74 -2.58
CA VAL A 270 5.16 13.79 -2.18
C VAL A 270 4.86 12.94 -0.94
N THR A 271 5.79 12.09 -0.51
CA THR A 271 5.59 11.17 0.60
C THR A 271 5.82 11.85 1.96
N ALA A 272 4.73 12.10 2.69
CA ALA A 272 4.71 12.60 4.07
C ALA A 272 5.51 13.91 4.33
N PRO A 273 5.36 14.97 3.52
CA PRO A 273 6.23 16.15 3.54
C PRO A 273 6.25 16.87 4.90
N ALA A 274 5.11 16.99 5.57
CA ALA A 274 5.03 17.60 6.90
C ALA A 274 5.81 16.83 7.97
N ARG A 275 5.85 15.49 7.89
CA ARG A 275 6.61 14.65 8.82
C ARG A 275 8.11 14.78 8.56
N VAL A 276 8.53 14.79 7.30
CA VAL A 276 9.93 14.99 6.93
C VAL A 276 10.45 16.33 7.46
N VAL A 277 9.69 17.42 7.29
CA VAL A 277 10.04 18.73 7.86
C VAL A 277 10.18 18.67 9.39
N ALA A 278 9.23 18.02 10.06
CA ALA A 278 9.28 17.87 11.52
C ALA A 278 10.47 17.02 11.99
N TYR A 279 10.84 15.99 11.25
CA TYR A 279 11.92 15.07 11.57
C TYR A 279 13.32 15.68 11.37
N LEU A 280 13.51 16.42 10.27
CA LEU A 280 14.82 16.99 9.89
C LEU A 280 15.13 18.33 10.55
N GLY A 281 14.12 19.13 10.89
CA GLY A 281 14.35 20.46 11.48
C GLY A 281 14.53 20.42 13.00
N SER A 282 15.73 20.73 13.50
CA SER A 282 16.02 20.80 14.95
C SER A 282 15.51 22.06 15.65
N SER A 283 15.28 23.17 14.94
CA SER A 283 14.69 24.41 15.47
C SER A 283 13.50 24.89 14.64
N ASP A 284 12.68 25.81 15.18
CA ASP A 284 11.56 26.38 14.44
C ASP A 284 12.02 27.16 13.20
N ALA A 285 13.14 27.88 13.28
CA ALA A 285 13.72 28.57 12.14
C ALA A 285 14.16 27.59 11.03
N GLN A 286 14.78 26.47 11.39
CA GLN A 286 15.15 25.43 10.42
C GLN A 286 13.93 24.76 9.80
N ARG A 287 12.91 24.44 10.62
CA ARG A 287 11.64 23.89 10.14
C ARG A 287 10.94 24.86 9.19
N ALA A 288 10.92 26.16 9.50
CA ALA A 288 10.32 27.18 8.64
C ALA A 288 11.06 27.29 7.29
N LYS A 289 12.40 27.36 7.32
CA LYS A 289 13.21 27.42 6.10
C LYS A 289 13.04 26.18 5.22
N LEU A 290 13.08 24.99 5.82
CA LEU A 290 12.88 23.73 5.10
C LEU A 290 11.46 23.66 4.52
N ARG A 291 10.44 24.01 5.30
CA ARG A 291 9.04 24.07 4.84
C ARG A 291 8.88 24.98 3.63
N GLY A 292 9.48 26.17 3.64
CA GLY A 292 9.42 27.11 2.50
C GLY A 292 10.06 26.54 1.24
N ALA A 293 11.25 25.94 1.35
CA ALA A 293 11.90 25.27 0.21
C ALA A 293 11.08 24.07 -0.30
N TYR A 294 10.46 23.33 0.61
CA TYR A 294 9.64 22.18 0.29
C TYR A 294 8.34 22.59 -0.41
N ASP A 295 7.62 23.59 0.10
CA ASP A 295 6.41 24.12 -0.55
C ASP A 295 6.72 24.66 -1.94
N ALA A 296 7.81 25.41 -2.09
CA ALA A 296 8.26 25.87 -3.40
C ALA A 296 8.51 24.69 -4.35
N ALA A 297 9.10 23.60 -3.86
CA ALA A 297 9.34 22.43 -4.68
C ALA A 297 8.03 21.76 -5.13
N LEU A 298 7.13 21.50 -4.20
CA LEU A 298 5.83 20.91 -4.49
C LEU A 298 4.95 21.82 -5.36
N ALA A 299 5.09 23.14 -5.24
CA ALA A 299 4.38 24.09 -6.10
C ALA A 299 4.78 23.94 -7.57
N ARG A 300 6.08 23.81 -7.89
CA ARG A 300 6.46 23.58 -9.30
C ARG A 300 6.05 22.19 -9.77
N LEU A 301 6.16 21.15 -8.94
CA LEU A 301 5.69 19.80 -9.31
C LEU A 301 4.19 19.78 -9.59
N SER A 302 3.39 20.45 -8.76
CA SER A 302 1.94 20.59 -8.95
C SER A 302 1.57 21.31 -10.26
N ALA A 303 2.46 22.14 -10.80
CA ALA A 303 2.26 22.87 -12.04
C ALA A 303 2.95 22.23 -13.26
N ASP A 304 3.76 21.18 -13.04
CA ASP A 304 4.57 20.55 -14.09
C ASP A 304 3.72 19.62 -14.96
N THR A 305 3.32 20.08 -16.14
CA THR A 305 2.47 19.33 -17.06
C THR A 305 3.12 18.09 -17.66
N THR A 306 4.43 17.89 -17.45
CA THR A 306 5.09 16.64 -17.82
C THR A 306 4.86 15.54 -16.77
N LEU A 307 4.39 15.86 -15.55
CA LEU A 307 3.86 14.88 -14.60
C LEU A 307 2.43 14.48 -14.97
N SER A 308 2.04 13.27 -14.58
CA SER A 308 0.64 12.86 -14.68
C SER A 308 -0.26 13.74 -13.79
N SER A 309 -1.56 13.81 -14.10
CA SER A 309 -2.50 14.64 -13.32
C SER A 309 -2.56 14.22 -11.86
N ILE A 310 -2.45 12.92 -11.57
CA ILE A 310 -2.43 12.40 -10.21
C ILE A 310 -1.14 12.77 -9.47
N ASP A 311 0.03 12.73 -10.12
CA ASP A 311 1.29 13.14 -9.47
C ASP A 311 1.30 14.64 -9.16
N ARG A 312 0.76 15.46 -10.07
CA ARG A 312 0.56 16.91 -9.81
C ARG A 312 -0.38 17.14 -8.63
N LEU A 313 -1.44 16.34 -8.52
CA LEU A 313 -2.41 16.48 -7.44
C LEU A 313 -1.85 16.01 -6.09
N MET A 314 -1.07 14.93 -6.05
CA MET A 314 -0.33 14.51 -4.85
C MET A 314 0.68 15.57 -4.40
N ALA A 315 1.34 16.26 -5.35
CA ALA A 315 2.20 17.39 -5.02
C ALA A 315 1.42 18.55 -4.39
N LEU A 316 0.24 18.89 -4.94
CA LEU A 316 -0.67 19.88 -4.34
C LEU A 316 -1.12 19.48 -2.93
N HIS A 317 -1.48 18.22 -2.73
CA HIS A 317 -1.84 17.68 -1.42
C HIS A 317 -0.68 17.82 -0.43
N GLY A 318 0.54 17.53 -0.87
CA GLY A 318 1.73 17.74 -0.06
C GLY A 318 1.88 19.19 0.44
N ARG A 319 1.51 20.19 -0.37
CA ARG A 319 1.48 21.61 0.04
C ARG A 319 0.44 21.87 1.13
N VAL A 320 -0.75 21.28 0.99
CA VAL A 320 -1.81 21.34 2.02
C VAL A 320 -1.30 20.77 3.35
N LEU A 321 -0.65 19.60 3.31
CA LEU A 321 -0.07 18.96 4.49
C LEU A 321 1.02 19.85 5.14
N LEU A 322 1.88 20.48 4.34
CA LEU A 322 2.91 21.41 4.82
C LEU A 322 2.32 22.66 5.49
N ALA A 323 1.32 23.27 4.85
CA ALA A 323 0.65 24.46 5.34
C ALA A 323 -0.08 24.19 6.66
N ARG A 324 -0.71 23.00 6.79
CA ARG A 324 -1.39 22.59 8.01
C ARG A 324 -0.43 22.35 9.18
N GLY A 325 0.72 21.74 8.92
CA GLY A 325 1.69 21.39 9.95
C GLY A 325 1.11 20.44 11.01
N LYS A 326 0.95 20.92 12.25
CA LYS A 326 0.47 20.13 13.40
C LYS A 326 -1.04 20.24 13.65
N ALA A 327 -1.75 21.09 12.92
CA ALA A 327 -3.19 21.24 13.11
C ALA A 327 -3.91 19.92 12.78
N ARG A 328 -5.00 19.65 13.49
CA ARG A 328 -5.82 18.44 13.26
C ARG A 328 -6.34 18.41 11.83
N SER A 329 -6.43 17.21 11.24
CA SER A 329 -7.06 17.07 9.93
C SER A 329 -8.50 17.62 9.96
N GLY A 330 -8.87 18.37 8.92
CA GLY A 330 -10.17 19.02 8.83
C GLY A 330 -10.28 20.41 9.46
N ALA A 331 -9.25 20.89 10.17
CA ALA A 331 -9.24 22.29 10.63
C ALA A 331 -9.15 23.23 9.41
N PRO A 332 -9.84 24.39 9.41
CA PRO A 332 -9.70 25.38 8.34
C PRO A 332 -8.25 25.75 8.13
N LEU A 333 -7.82 25.76 6.87
CA LEU A 333 -6.46 26.13 6.49
C LEU A 333 -6.35 27.65 6.31
N ASP A 334 -5.45 28.28 7.06
CA ASP A 334 -5.13 29.72 6.94
C ASP A 334 -4.20 29.98 5.73
N ALA A 335 -4.69 29.63 4.54
CA ALA A 335 -3.98 29.79 3.27
C ALA A 335 -4.97 29.93 2.10
N PRO A 336 -5.74 31.03 2.00
CA PRO A 336 -6.86 31.15 1.06
C PRO A 336 -6.46 30.93 -0.40
N ALA A 337 -5.30 31.44 -0.82
CA ALA A 337 -4.79 31.22 -2.19
C ALA A 337 -4.49 29.74 -2.50
N LEU A 338 -4.00 28.98 -1.51
CA LEU A 338 -3.77 27.54 -1.66
C LEU A 338 -5.10 26.79 -1.69
N VAL A 339 -6.05 27.14 -0.82
CA VAL A 339 -7.42 26.59 -0.80
C VAL A 339 -8.12 26.79 -2.15
N ASP A 340 -8.01 27.98 -2.75
CA ASP A 340 -8.56 28.26 -4.08
C ASP A 340 -7.88 27.46 -5.18
N THR A 341 -6.56 27.25 -5.07
CA THR A 341 -5.80 26.39 -5.98
C THR A 341 -6.25 24.94 -5.87
N VAL A 342 -6.45 24.43 -4.65
CA VAL A 342 -7.01 23.09 -4.36
C VAL A 342 -8.33 22.90 -5.08
N ARG A 343 -9.30 23.81 -4.89
CA ARG A 343 -10.62 23.72 -5.52
C ARG A 343 -10.52 23.67 -7.05
N ARG A 344 -9.79 24.61 -7.65
CA ARG A 344 -9.66 24.71 -9.12
C ARG A 344 -8.96 23.50 -9.72
N GLN A 345 -7.82 23.10 -9.16
CA GLN A 345 -7.00 22.03 -9.74
C GLN A 345 -7.66 20.66 -9.58
N ILE A 346 -8.34 20.38 -8.47
CA ILE A 346 -9.12 19.14 -8.30
C ILE A 346 -10.25 19.08 -9.31
N ALA A 347 -11.05 20.15 -9.42
CA ALA A 347 -12.15 20.20 -10.37
C ALA A 347 -11.66 19.97 -11.81
N ALA A 348 -10.62 20.69 -12.23
CA ALA A 348 -10.03 20.55 -13.56
C ALA A 348 -9.47 19.15 -13.81
N SER A 349 -8.76 18.55 -12.84
CA SER A 349 -8.16 17.22 -12.99
C SER A 349 -9.24 16.14 -13.08
N VAL A 350 -10.24 16.17 -12.21
CA VAL A 350 -11.35 15.19 -12.22
C VAL A 350 -12.19 15.31 -13.48
N GLN A 351 -12.44 16.53 -13.98
CA GLN A 351 -13.15 16.75 -15.24
C GLN A 351 -12.33 16.30 -16.46
N GLY A 352 -11.02 16.53 -16.44
CA GLY A 352 -10.10 16.18 -17.53
C GLY A 352 -9.56 14.75 -17.51
N ALA A 353 -10.03 13.89 -16.60
CA ALA A 353 -9.55 12.51 -16.48
C ALA A 353 -9.72 11.73 -17.79
N ALA A 354 -8.63 11.18 -18.32
CA ALA A 354 -8.59 10.56 -19.64
C ALA A 354 -9.20 9.14 -19.67
N ASN A 355 -9.26 8.47 -18.53
CA ASN A 355 -9.79 7.12 -18.41
C ASN A 355 -10.37 6.85 -17.00
N PRO A 356 -11.14 5.76 -16.82
CA PRO A 356 -11.75 5.45 -15.52
C PRO A 356 -10.75 5.22 -14.38
N TYR A 357 -9.56 4.69 -14.67
CA TYR A 357 -8.51 4.46 -13.66
C TYR A 357 -7.97 5.81 -13.15
N GLU A 358 -7.66 6.73 -14.06
CA GLU A 358 -7.23 8.08 -13.70
C GLU A 358 -8.30 8.79 -12.88
N ARG A 359 -9.57 8.72 -13.32
CA ARG A 359 -10.68 9.33 -12.61
C ARG A 359 -10.80 8.80 -11.18
N GLN A 360 -10.74 7.48 -11.00
CA GLN A 360 -10.83 6.87 -9.68
C GLN A 360 -9.71 7.35 -8.76
N ALA A 361 -8.45 7.36 -9.24
CA ALA A 361 -7.32 7.86 -8.46
C ALA A 361 -7.46 9.35 -8.11
N LEU A 362 -7.86 10.19 -9.09
CA LEU A 362 -8.03 11.63 -8.91
C LEU A 362 -9.18 12.00 -7.96
N VAL A 363 -10.30 11.28 -8.00
CA VAL A 363 -11.40 11.49 -7.05
C VAL A 363 -10.97 11.13 -5.63
N SER A 364 -10.26 10.01 -5.46
CA SER A 364 -9.74 9.62 -4.14
C SER A 364 -8.75 10.64 -3.59
N GLU A 365 -7.72 10.99 -4.37
CA GLU A 365 -6.69 11.94 -3.96
C GLU A 365 -7.29 13.34 -3.74
N GLY A 366 -8.20 13.77 -4.61
CA GLY A 366 -8.88 15.05 -4.50
C GLY A 366 -9.76 15.13 -3.25
N ALA A 367 -10.51 14.07 -2.93
CA ALA A 367 -11.32 14.03 -1.72
C ALA A 367 -10.45 14.09 -0.45
N ASP A 368 -9.35 13.33 -0.41
CA ASP A 368 -8.40 13.38 0.70
C ASP A 368 -7.76 14.77 0.82
N THR A 369 -7.38 15.39 -0.31
CA THR A 369 -6.84 16.76 -0.36
C THR A 369 -7.85 17.80 0.12
N LEU A 370 -9.14 17.68 -0.23
CA LEU A 370 -10.21 18.59 0.21
C LEU A 370 -10.49 18.43 1.70
N THR A 371 -10.62 17.19 2.17
CA THR A 371 -10.69 16.87 3.59
C THR A 371 -9.51 17.49 4.31
N ASP A 372 -8.32 17.37 3.70
CA ASP A 372 -7.14 17.95 4.28
C ASP A 372 -7.05 19.50 4.17
N ALA A 373 -7.77 20.05 3.21
CA ALA A 373 -8.23 21.42 3.05
C ALA A 373 -8.99 22.01 4.26
N GLY A 374 -9.65 21.16 5.05
CA GLY A 374 -10.77 21.58 5.89
C GLY A 374 -12.09 21.74 5.11
N LEU A 375 -12.14 21.27 3.87
CA LEU A 375 -13.25 21.40 2.91
C LEU A 375 -14.10 20.12 2.88
N PHE A 376 -14.69 19.76 4.03
CA PHE A 376 -15.44 18.51 4.18
C PHE A 376 -16.67 18.42 3.27
N ASP A 377 -17.37 19.53 3.06
CA ASP A 377 -18.60 19.52 2.27
C ASP A 377 -18.28 19.36 0.78
N GLU A 378 -17.22 20.01 0.28
CA GLU A 378 -16.72 19.78 -1.07
C GLU A 378 -16.17 18.36 -1.26
N SER A 379 -15.46 17.81 -0.26
CA SER A 379 -15.00 16.42 -0.27
C SER A 379 -16.18 15.44 -0.35
N ASP A 380 -17.20 15.63 0.49
CA ASP A 380 -18.42 14.82 0.48
C ASP A 380 -19.18 14.93 -0.85
N ALA A 381 -19.28 16.13 -1.41
CA ALA A 381 -19.93 16.36 -2.70
C ALA A 381 -19.21 15.62 -3.83
N LEU A 382 -17.87 15.70 -3.86
CA LEU A 382 -17.04 14.99 -4.82
C LEU A 382 -17.21 13.46 -4.71
N LEU A 383 -17.12 12.92 -3.50
CA LEU A 383 -17.27 11.49 -3.24
C LEU A 383 -18.68 10.98 -3.61
N LYS A 384 -19.73 11.69 -3.18
CA LYS A 384 -21.14 11.33 -3.48
C LYS A 384 -21.42 11.34 -4.98
N ALA A 385 -20.89 12.31 -5.72
CA ALA A 385 -21.04 12.38 -7.17
C ALA A 385 -20.38 11.22 -7.91
N GLU A 386 -19.34 10.60 -7.33
CA GLU A 386 -18.65 9.46 -7.93
C GLU A 386 -19.30 8.10 -7.62
N LEU A 387 -20.08 7.98 -6.53
CA LEU A 387 -20.72 6.73 -6.12
C LEU A 387 -21.48 6.00 -7.26
N PRO A 388 -22.35 6.65 -8.06
CA PRO A 388 -23.07 5.95 -9.13
C PRO A 388 -22.20 5.62 -10.35
N ARG A 389 -20.97 6.16 -10.43
CA ARG A 389 -20.06 5.99 -11.58
C ARG A 389 -18.98 4.93 -11.32
N SER A 390 -18.66 4.70 -10.06
CA SER A 390 -17.57 3.80 -9.67
C SER A 390 -17.99 2.34 -9.69
N SER A 391 -17.08 1.48 -10.14
CA SER A 391 -17.20 0.02 -9.97
C SER A 391 -16.92 -0.44 -8.53
N THR A 392 -16.36 0.44 -7.68
CA THR A 392 -16.03 0.14 -6.28
C THR A 392 -16.52 1.27 -5.35
N PRO A 393 -17.83 1.55 -5.31
CA PRO A 393 -18.37 2.71 -4.59
C PRO A 393 -18.15 2.63 -3.07
N TYR A 394 -18.06 1.42 -2.52
CA TYR A 394 -17.71 1.17 -1.11
C TYR A 394 -16.37 1.78 -0.68
N TYR A 395 -15.44 1.99 -1.62
CA TYR A 395 -14.17 2.65 -1.34
C TYR A 395 -14.40 4.13 -0.98
N PHE A 396 -15.16 4.84 -1.81
CA PHE A 396 -15.51 6.25 -1.59
C PHE A 396 -16.44 6.45 -0.38
N MET A 397 -17.33 5.50 -0.10
CA MET A 397 -18.16 5.51 1.12
C MET A 397 -17.31 5.49 2.40
N SER A 398 -16.12 4.89 2.36
CA SER A 398 -15.20 4.90 3.51
C SER A 398 -14.62 6.30 3.76
N GLY A 399 -14.38 7.08 2.70
CA GLY A 399 -14.02 8.50 2.79
C GLY A 399 -15.13 9.34 3.40
N LEU A 400 -16.39 9.12 2.97
CA LEU A 400 -17.57 9.77 3.56
C LEU A 400 -17.72 9.46 5.06
N ALA A 401 -17.47 8.20 5.44
CA ALA A 401 -17.47 7.79 6.84
C ALA A 401 -16.36 8.49 7.65
N ALA A 402 -15.17 8.62 7.07
CA ALA A 402 -14.04 9.33 7.69
C ALA A 402 -14.33 10.83 7.87
N ASN A 403 -14.91 11.49 6.87
CA ASN A 403 -15.32 12.89 6.94
C ASN A 403 -16.39 13.12 8.02
N ALA A 404 -17.44 12.31 8.05
CA ALA A 404 -18.47 12.37 9.09
C ALA A 404 -17.86 12.18 10.49
N LYS A 405 -16.98 11.19 10.65
CA LYS A 405 -16.27 10.93 11.91
C LYS A 405 -15.42 12.12 12.34
N ALA A 406 -14.69 12.74 11.41
CA ALA A 406 -13.84 13.90 11.69
C ALA A 406 -14.63 15.15 12.10
N ARG A 407 -15.86 15.31 11.58
CA ARG A 407 -16.83 16.33 12.02
C ARG A 407 -17.51 16.02 13.36
N GLY A 408 -17.31 14.82 13.90
CA GLY A 408 -17.97 14.36 15.14
C GLY A 408 -19.38 13.80 14.93
N ASP A 409 -19.84 13.66 13.68
CA ASP A 409 -21.12 13.03 13.34
C ASP A 409 -20.97 11.50 13.37
N LYS A 410 -21.10 10.95 14.59
CA LYS A 410 -20.97 9.52 14.86
C LYS A 410 -22.03 8.70 14.12
N ALA A 411 -23.25 9.21 14.01
CA ALA A 411 -24.36 8.50 13.39
C ALA A 411 -24.15 8.36 11.88
N ALA A 412 -23.84 9.46 11.18
CA ALA A 412 -23.54 9.41 9.76
C ALA A 412 -22.28 8.60 9.46
N ALA A 413 -21.25 8.67 10.31
CA ALA A 413 -20.05 7.85 10.14
C ALA A 413 -20.38 6.34 10.18
N LEU A 414 -21.16 5.90 11.17
CA LEU A 414 -21.57 4.50 11.29
C LEU A 414 -22.48 4.06 10.14
N ASP A 415 -23.35 4.94 9.65
CA ASP A 415 -24.19 4.64 8.48
C ASP A 415 -23.37 4.48 7.19
N TRP A 416 -22.36 5.33 6.97
CA TRP A 416 -21.47 5.19 5.82
C TRP A 416 -20.57 3.95 5.91
N TYR A 417 -20.02 3.62 7.08
CA TYR A 417 -19.28 2.37 7.25
C TYR A 417 -20.15 1.14 6.99
N ARG A 418 -21.41 1.16 7.43
CA ARG A 418 -22.38 0.10 7.13
C ARG A 418 -22.62 -0.01 5.63
N LYS A 419 -22.96 1.08 4.95
CA LYS A 419 -23.17 1.09 3.49
C LYS A 419 -21.95 0.60 2.72
N ALA A 420 -20.74 1.01 3.14
CA ALA A 420 -19.49 0.54 2.57
C ALA A 420 -19.31 -0.97 2.75
N TYR A 421 -19.59 -1.50 3.95
CA TYR A 421 -19.55 -2.94 4.19
C TYR A 421 -20.62 -3.69 3.40
N ASP A 422 -21.87 -3.23 3.40
CA ASP A 422 -23.01 -3.87 2.73
C ASP A 422 -22.78 -3.99 1.21
N THR A 423 -22.16 -2.97 0.60
CA THR A 423 -21.90 -2.91 -0.85
C THR A 423 -20.51 -3.41 -1.27
N ALA A 424 -19.61 -3.68 -0.31
CA ALA A 424 -18.32 -4.30 -0.63
C ALA A 424 -18.51 -5.64 -1.34
N THR A 425 -17.73 -5.83 -2.40
CA THR A 425 -17.70 -7.06 -3.22
C THR A 425 -16.34 -7.72 -3.10
N GLY A 426 -16.32 -9.05 -3.21
CA GLY A 426 -15.11 -9.88 -3.06
C GLY A 426 -14.83 -10.33 -1.61
N PRO A 427 -14.33 -11.57 -1.42
CA PRO A 427 -14.21 -12.20 -0.11
C PRO A 427 -13.23 -11.50 0.85
N ALA A 428 -12.10 -10.97 0.36
CA ALA A 428 -11.12 -10.28 1.20
C ALA A 428 -11.57 -8.85 1.52
N THR A 429 -12.09 -8.12 0.52
CA THR A 429 -12.64 -6.78 0.69
C THR A 429 -13.81 -6.80 1.65
N LYS A 430 -14.79 -7.71 1.48
CA LYS A 430 -15.94 -7.82 2.39
C LYS A 430 -15.49 -8.02 3.84
N LEU A 431 -14.55 -8.94 4.07
CA LEU A 431 -14.00 -9.22 5.40
C LEU A 431 -13.30 -7.98 5.99
N ARG A 432 -12.46 -7.31 5.21
CA ARG A 432 -11.69 -6.14 5.67
C ARG A 432 -12.54 -4.91 5.93
N TRP A 433 -13.57 -4.67 5.11
CA TRP A 433 -14.53 -3.58 5.33
C TRP A 433 -15.40 -3.86 6.55
N GLY A 434 -15.80 -5.11 6.75
CA GLY A 434 -16.51 -5.53 7.96
C GLY A 434 -15.68 -5.34 9.22
N ALA A 435 -14.40 -5.73 9.20
CA ALA A 435 -13.47 -5.45 10.30
C ALA A 435 -13.29 -3.95 10.58
N THR A 436 -13.29 -3.12 9.53
CA THR A 436 -13.23 -1.66 9.65
C THR A 436 -14.52 -1.09 10.25
N TYR A 437 -15.68 -1.59 9.82
CA TYR A 437 -16.97 -1.20 10.38
C TYR A 437 -17.06 -1.57 11.86
N PHE A 438 -16.70 -2.80 12.22
CA PHE A 438 -16.63 -3.27 13.60
C PHE A 438 -15.76 -2.36 14.48
N ALA A 439 -14.53 -2.11 14.04
CA ALA A 439 -13.59 -1.27 14.80
C ALA A 439 -14.12 0.15 15.04
N ASN A 440 -14.84 0.72 14.06
CA ASN A 440 -15.45 2.03 14.21
C ASN A 440 -16.75 1.99 15.04
N ALA A 441 -17.52 0.90 15.01
CA ALA A 441 -18.69 0.73 15.88
C ALA A 441 -18.28 0.71 17.35
N VAL A 442 -17.26 -0.07 17.71
CA VAL A 442 -16.68 -0.08 19.07
C VAL A 442 -16.22 1.31 19.49
N GLN A 443 -15.57 2.06 18.59
CA GLN A 443 -15.07 3.39 18.94
C GLN A 443 -16.17 4.46 19.06
N LEU A 444 -17.18 4.43 18.19
CA LEU A 444 -18.15 5.52 18.04
C LEU A 444 -19.42 5.29 18.86
N ALA A 445 -19.80 4.04 19.10
CA ALA A 445 -20.99 3.66 19.85
C ALA A 445 -20.71 2.46 20.79
N PRO A 446 -19.76 2.57 21.74
CA PRO A 446 -19.37 1.46 22.62
C PRO A 446 -20.53 0.90 23.46
N GLU A 447 -21.54 1.72 23.75
CA GLU A 447 -22.71 1.30 24.53
C GLU A 447 -23.72 0.45 23.73
N ASP A 448 -23.68 0.51 22.39
CA ASP A 448 -24.59 -0.22 21.50
C ASP A 448 -24.11 -1.67 21.29
N SER A 449 -24.16 -2.44 22.38
CA SER A 449 -23.64 -3.82 22.41
C SER A 449 -24.33 -4.72 21.38
N ALA A 450 -25.65 -4.56 21.19
CA ALA A 450 -26.42 -5.33 20.21
C ALA A 450 -25.92 -5.08 18.77
N ARG A 451 -25.65 -3.83 18.39
CA ARG A 451 -25.05 -3.52 17.09
C ARG A 451 -23.66 -4.13 16.96
N ILE A 452 -22.80 -3.96 17.95
CA ILE A 452 -21.41 -4.43 17.90
C ILE A 452 -21.37 -5.97 17.77
N GLU A 453 -22.19 -6.69 18.54
CA GLU A 453 -22.34 -8.14 18.43
C GLU A 453 -22.86 -8.57 17.06
N GLY A 454 -23.88 -7.88 16.53
CA GLY A 454 -24.41 -8.16 15.19
C GLY A 454 -23.37 -7.97 14.08
N ILE A 455 -22.56 -6.91 14.17
CA ILE A 455 -21.46 -6.68 13.22
C ILE A 455 -20.41 -7.79 13.36
N ALA A 456 -20.01 -8.14 14.59
CA ALA A 456 -19.04 -9.21 14.83
C ALA A 456 -19.50 -10.54 14.24
N ALA A 457 -20.77 -10.92 14.48
CA ALA A 457 -21.37 -12.12 13.93
C ALA A 457 -21.32 -12.13 12.38
N SER A 458 -21.64 -11.00 11.74
CA SER A 458 -21.58 -10.87 10.28
C SER A 458 -20.15 -10.96 9.74
N VAL A 459 -19.17 -10.33 10.41
CA VAL A 459 -17.75 -10.42 10.05
C VAL A 459 -17.22 -11.84 10.17
N LEU A 460 -17.59 -12.55 11.24
CA LEU A 460 -17.19 -13.93 11.50
C LEU A 460 -17.85 -14.91 10.53
N ALA A 461 -19.12 -14.70 10.20
CA ALA A 461 -19.79 -15.46 9.15
C ALA A 461 -19.10 -15.27 7.78
N GLN A 462 -18.61 -14.06 7.48
CA GLN A 462 -17.80 -13.82 6.28
C GLN A 462 -16.44 -14.53 6.37
N ALA A 463 -15.75 -14.46 7.52
CA ALA A 463 -14.48 -15.16 7.73
C ALA A 463 -14.62 -16.68 7.51
N GLY A 464 -15.71 -17.29 7.99
CA GLY A 464 -15.99 -18.71 7.76
C GLY A 464 -16.28 -19.09 6.30
N ARG A 465 -16.59 -18.13 5.43
CA ARG A 465 -16.79 -18.35 3.97
C ARG A 465 -15.55 -18.02 3.15
N THR A 466 -14.62 -17.24 3.69
CA THR A 466 -13.40 -16.81 2.99
C THR A 466 -12.32 -17.87 3.19
N ARG A 467 -11.93 -18.59 2.11
CA ARG A 467 -10.96 -19.70 2.18
C ARG A 467 -9.61 -19.30 2.78
N ASP A 468 -9.19 -18.06 2.63
CA ASP A 468 -7.93 -17.51 3.14
C ASP A 468 -8.12 -16.41 4.21
N ALA A 469 -9.18 -16.53 5.02
CA ALA A 469 -9.55 -15.53 6.03
C ALA A 469 -8.46 -15.24 7.08
N PHE A 470 -7.60 -16.21 7.38
CA PHE A 470 -6.56 -16.09 8.40
C PHE A 470 -5.15 -16.03 7.79
N TYR A 471 -5.05 -15.56 6.55
CA TYR A 471 -3.78 -15.22 5.90
C TYR A 471 -3.63 -13.72 5.68
N GLY A 472 -2.38 -13.25 5.56
CA GLY A 472 -2.02 -11.98 4.97
C GLY A 472 -2.77 -10.77 5.54
N ALA A 473 -3.37 -9.96 4.66
CA ALA A 473 -4.10 -8.77 5.05
C ALA A 473 -5.43 -9.09 5.76
N ASN A 474 -6.02 -10.26 5.49
CA ASN A 474 -7.25 -10.72 6.16
C ASN A 474 -6.97 -11.01 7.63
N LEU A 475 -5.90 -11.75 7.93
CA LEU A 475 -5.43 -11.98 9.31
C LEU A 475 -5.16 -10.65 10.02
N ARG A 476 -4.46 -9.71 9.38
CA ARG A 476 -4.20 -8.39 9.97
C ARG A 476 -5.49 -7.62 10.29
N ALA A 477 -6.53 -7.75 9.47
CA ALA A 477 -7.82 -7.12 9.72
C ALA A 477 -8.52 -7.77 10.93
N LEU A 478 -8.51 -9.10 11.03
CA LEU A 478 -9.06 -9.83 12.19
C LEU A 478 -8.26 -9.58 13.47
N THR A 479 -6.94 -9.40 13.40
CA THR A 479 -6.12 -8.92 14.52
C THR A 479 -6.58 -7.58 15.05
N LYS A 480 -6.98 -6.66 14.17
CA LYS A 480 -7.56 -5.37 14.59
C LYS A 480 -8.91 -5.55 15.29
N VAL A 481 -9.75 -6.49 14.84
CA VAL A 481 -11.02 -6.83 15.51
C VAL A 481 -10.76 -7.32 16.93
N VAL A 482 -9.86 -8.28 17.12
CA VAL A 482 -9.52 -8.80 18.46
C VAL A 482 -8.91 -7.72 19.35
N ALA A 483 -8.03 -6.88 18.81
CA ALA A 483 -7.47 -5.76 19.58
C ALA A 483 -8.56 -4.76 20.04
N GLN A 484 -9.59 -4.53 19.23
CA GLN A 484 -10.73 -3.69 19.63
C GLN A 484 -11.64 -4.37 20.63
N LEU A 485 -11.90 -5.68 20.49
CA LEU A 485 -12.65 -6.44 21.51
C LEU A 485 -11.98 -6.37 22.87
N ASN A 486 -10.66 -6.54 22.94
CA ASN A 486 -9.93 -6.45 24.20
C ASN A 486 -10.00 -5.04 24.81
N ARG A 487 -9.96 -3.99 23.97
CA ARG A 487 -10.16 -2.61 24.43
C ARG A 487 -11.58 -2.37 24.93
N TRP A 488 -12.59 -2.90 24.23
CA TRP A 488 -13.99 -2.74 24.58
C TRP A 488 -14.32 -3.41 25.92
N ARG A 489 -13.67 -4.55 26.22
CA ARG A 489 -13.75 -5.26 27.50
C ARG A 489 -13.15 -4.51 28.70
N SER A 490 -12.33 -3.50 28.46
CA SER A 490 -11.46 -2.90 29.49
C SER A 490 -12.25 -2.46 30.73
N GLY A 491 -11.81 -2.88 31.92
CA GLY A 491 -12.48 -2.57 33.20
C GLY A 491 -13.68 -3.46 33.53
N GLY A 492 -13.92 -4.54 32.78
CA GLY A 492 -15.02 -5.49 33.02
C GLY A 492 -16.35 -5.10 32.35
N ALA A 493 -16.38 -3.99 31.60
CA ALA A 493 -17.53 -3.59 30.79
C ALA A 493 -17.69 -4.51 29.57
N HIS A 494 -18.93 -4.78 29.14
CA HIS A 494 -19.26 -5.58 27.94
C HIS A 494 -18.71 -7.02 27.92
N ASP A 495 -18.34 -7.54 29.08
CA ASP A 495 -17.72 -8.86 29.27
C ASP A 495 -18.56 -10.02 28.67
N ALA A 496 -19.88 -9.94 28.85
CA ALA A 496 -20.82 -10.91 28.30
C ALA A 496 -20.83 -10.87 26.76
N SER A 497 -20.87 -9.67 26.17
CA SER A 497 -20.83 -9.47 24.71
C SER A 497 -19.54 -9.98 24.11
N VAL A 498 -18.39 -9.69 24.74
CA VAL A 498 -17.09 -10.19 24.27
C VAL A 498 -17.03 -11.71 24.34
N ARG A 499 -17.53 -12.35 25.42
CA ARG A 499 -17.63 -13.82 25.50
C ARG A 499 -18.51 -14.42 24.40
N THR A 500 -19.60 -13.75 24.02
CA THR A 500 -20.43 -14.17 22.89
C THR A 500 -19.65 -14.16 21.58
N VAL A 501 -18.92 -13.06 21.30
CA VAL A 501 -18.11 -12.95 20.08
C VAL A 501 -16.95 -13.95 20.06
N VAL A 502 -16.29 -14.18 21.19
CA VAL A 502 -15.20 -15.18 21.31
C VAL A 502 -15.70 -16.58 20.99
N ARG A 503 -16.91 -16.95 21.43
CA ARG A 503 -17.52 -18.26 21.09
C ARG A 503 -17.75 -18.42 19.59
N GLN A 504 -18.23 -17.38 18.92
CA GLN A 504 -18.41 -17.39 17.46
C GLN A 504 -17.06 -17.54 16.73
N PHE A 505 -16.00 -16.90 17.24
CA PHE A 505 -14.64 -17.09 16.73
C PHE A 505 -14.19 -18.55 16.87
N ASP A 506 -14.42 -19.19 18.02
CA ASP A 506 -14.09 -20.59 18.25
C ASP A 506 -14.81 -21.53 17.28
N GLU A 507 -16.09 -21.27 17.01
CA GLU A 507 -16.86 -22.03 16.00
C GLU A 507 -16.28 -21.89 14.59
N VAL A 508 -15.82 -20.69 14.22
CA VAL A 508 -15.15 -20.46 12.93
C VAL A 508 -13.79 -21.18 12.90
N CYS A 509 -12.97 -21.03 13.94
CA CYS A 509 -11.67 -21.68 14.02
C CYS A 509 -11.79 -23.21 13.97
N GLY A 510 -12.79 -23.79 14.64
CA GLY A 510 -13.03 -25.24 14.68
C GLY A 510 -13.48 -25.85 13.36
N LYS A 511 -13.95 -25.03 12.41
CA LYS A 511 -14.36 -25.46 11.05
C LYS A 511 -13.22 -25.36 10.03
N LEU A 512 -12.07 -24.78 10.41
CA LEU A 512 -10.94 -24.66 9.50
C LEU A 512 -10.33 -26.05 9.18
N PRO A 513 -9.84 -26.29 7.96
CA PRO A 513 -9.27 -27.57 7.59
C PRO A 513 -8.10 -27.96 8.49
N ALA A 514 -8.09 -29.22 8.96
CA ALA A 514 -6.97 -29.76 9.73
C ALA A 514 -5.68 -29.73 8.91
N GLY A 515 -4.58 -29.28 9.52
CA GLY A 515 -3.28 -29.15 8.85
C GLY A 515 -3.09 -27.86 8.04
N ASP A 516 -4.14 -27.05 7.84
CA ASP A 516 -3.99 -25.71 7.27
C ASP A 516 -3.43 -24.73 8.32
N PRO A 517 -2.35 -23.97 8.01
CA PRO A 517 -1.78 -22.96 8.91
C PRO A 517 -2.81 -21.96 9.49
N GLN A 518 -3.92 -21.72 8.80
CA GLN A 518 -5.00 -20.85 9.28
C GLN A 518 -5.62 -21.30 10.59
N ALA A 519 -5.71 -22.61 10.85
CA ALA A 519 -6.28 -23.11 12.10
C ALA A 519 -5.45 -22.64 13.31
N ALA A 520 -4.13 -22.75 13.21
CA ALA A 520 -3.21 -22.26 14.23
C ALA A 520 -3.22 -20.72 14.33
N ALA A 521 -3.28 -20.02 13.20
CA ALA A 521 -3.37 -18.57 13.17
C ALA A 521 -4.66 -18.04 13.85
N CYS A 522 -5.81 -18.66 13.56
CA CYS A 522 -7.11 -18.37 14.17
C CYS A 522 -7.08 -18.62 15.68
N ALA A 523 -6.61 -19.79 16.10
CA ALA A 523 -6.51 -20.16 17.51
C ALA A 523 -5.60 -19.20 18.30
N LYS A 524 -4.46 -18.80 17.72
CA LYS A 524 -3.52 -17.84 18.33
C LYS A 524 -4.11 -16.43 18.40
N LEU A 525 -4.79 -16.01 17.33
CA LEU A 525 -5.37 -14.67 17.21
C LEU A 525 -6.32 -14.35 18.38
N ILE A 526 -7.13 -15.32 18.80
CA ILE A 526 -8.21 -15.10 19.78
C ILE A 526 -7.77 -15.29 21.24
N GLN A 527 -6.57 -15.84 21.50
CA GLN A 527 -6.07 -16.05 22.87
C GLN A 527 -6.15 -14.81 23.76
N PRO A 528 -5.77 -13.59 23.31
CA PRO A 528 -5.72 -12.42 24.18
C PRO A 528 -7.07 -11.97 24.75
N VAL A 529 -8.19 -12.46 24.21
CA VAL A 529 -9.55 -12.12 24.65
C VAL A 529 -10.29 -13.28 25.31
N LYS A 530 -9.65 -14.46 25.41
CA LYS A 530 -10.19 -15.63 26.13
C LYS A 530 -9.95 -15.56 27.63
N THR A 531 -8.80 -15.04 28.02
CA THR A 531 -8.42 -14.69 29.40
C THR A 531 -8.95 -13.32 29.72
#